data_AF-A0A430RX39-F1
#
_entry.id   AF-A0A430RX39-F1
#
_cell.length_a   1.000
_cell.length_b   1.000
_cell.length_c   1.000
_cell.angle_alpha   90.00
_cell.angle_beta   90.00
_cell.angle_gamma   90.00
#
_symmetry.space_group_name_H-M   'P 1'
#
loop_
_entity.id
_entity.type
_entity.pdbx_description
1 polymer ?
#
loop_
_entity_poly.entity_id
_entity_poly.type
_entity_poly.pdbx_seq_one_letter_code
_entity_poly.pdbx_strand_id
1 'polypeptide(L)'
;AVARALSRLRPGEHPLEVAAEVGGLELVAIAGVYLEGYRQGLPLVLDGFPVSAGALLAYRLEPGLKEYLFAGHLSREPGHRYILEALGLRPLLDLHLALGEGTGAVLAMPLLRAAARILHMATFEEAGVSDRQ
;
A
#
# COMPACT_ATOMS: atom_id res chain seq x y z
N ALA A 1 18.34 11.62 14.40
CA ALA A 1 16.97 11.51 14.95
C ALA A 1 16.54 10.05 15.09
N VAL A 2 16.41 9.30 13.97
CA VAL A 2 15.92 7.91 13.95
C VAL A 2 16.60 6.99 14.98
N ALA A 3 17.94 6.92 15.02
CA ALA A 3 18.64 6.06 15.99
C ALA A 3 18.31 6.39 17.47
N ARG A 4 18.10 7.67 17.81
CA ARG A 4 17.69 8.10 19.15
C ARG A 4 16.22 7.81 19.45
N ALA A 5 15.38 7.71 18.42
CA ALA A 5 13.99 7.31 18.57
C ALA A 5 13.92 5.80 18.85
N LEU A 6 14.62 5.00 18.05
CA LEU A 6 14.71 3.55 18.23
C LEU A 6 15.31 3.14 19.58
N SER A 7 16.23 3.92 20.15
CA SER A 7 16.81 3.62 21.47
C SER A 7 15.83 3.77 22.64
N ARG A 8 14.63 4.32 22.42
CA ARG A 8 13.58 4.43 23.44
C ARG A 8 12.61 3.24 23.43
N LEU A 9 12.60 2.48 22.35
CA LEU A 9 11.73 1.31 22.18
C LEU A 9 12.23 0.11 22.99
N ARG A 10 11.30 -0.76 23.39
CA ARG A 10 11.57 -2.01 24.11
C ARG A 10 11.09 -3.22 23.31
N PRO A 11 11.75 -4.39 23.47
CA PRO A 11 11.26 -5.62 22.85
C PRO A 11 9.84 -5.96 23.30
N GLY A 12 8.98 -6.34 22.35
CA GLY A 12 7.61 -6.77 22.62
C GLY A 12 6.58 -5.64 22.74
N GLU A 13 6.95 -4.38 22.49
CA GLU A 13 6.00 -3.27 22.45
C GLU A 13 4.92 -3.46 21.38
N HIS A 14 3.71 -3.03 21.71
CA HIS A 14 2.58 -3.10 20.80
C HIS A 14 2.79 -2.15 19.61
N PRO A 15 2.40 -2.47 18.36
CA PRO A 15 2.66 -1.61 17.20
C PRO A 15 2.21 -0.16 17.36
N LEU A 16 1.09 0.06 18.06
CA LEU A 16 0.59 1.42 18.33
C LEU A 16 1.45 2.19 19.34
N GLU A 17 2.06 1.51 20.31
CA GLU A 17 3.00 2.12 21.26
C GLU A 17 4.29 2.54 20.54
N VAL A 18 4.79 1.68 19.65
CA VAL A 18 5.93 2.02 18.78
C VAL A 18 5.61 3.27 17.95
N ALA A 19 4.43 3.33 17.33
CA ALA A 19 4.03 4.49 16.54
C ALA A 19 3.87 5.77 17.38
N ALA A 20 3.39 5.66 18.62
CA ALA A 20 3.30 6.80 19.54
C ALA A 20 4.68 7.33 19.94
N GLU A 21 5.67 6.44 20.10
CA GLU A 21 7.02 6.79 20.55
C GLU A 21 7.92 7.36 19.44
N VAL A 22 7.76 6.88 18.20
CA VAL A 22 8.68 7.20 17.09
C VAL A 22 8.01 7.64 15.78
N GLY A 23 6.68 7.66 15.73
CA GLY A 23 5.92 8.02 14.54
C GLY A 23 5.54 9.49 14.45
N GLY A 24 4.51 9.76 13.66
CA GLY A 24 3.87 11.06 13.48
C GLY A 24 2.34 10.90 13.50
N LEU A 25 1.63 11.97 13.86
CA LEU A 25 0.17 11.96 14.00
C LEU A 25 -0.52 11.54 12.69
N GLU A 26 -0.02 12.06 11.57
CA GLU A 26 -0.52 11.75 10.24
C GLU A 26 -0.28 10.30 9.84
N LEU A 27 0.82 9.68 10.29
CA LEU A 27 1.10 8.26 10.00
C LEU A 27 0.10 7.35 10.72
N VAL A 28 -0.25 7.69 11.96
CA VAL A 28 -1.29 6.98 12.74
C VAL A 28 -2.67 7.21 12.14
N ALA A 29 -2.97 8.43 11.68
CA ALA A 29 -4.21 8.73 10.99
C ALA A 29 -4.34 7.96 9.67
N ILE A 30 -3.27 7.89 8.86
CA ILE A 30 -3.20 7.07 7.64
C ILE A 30 -3.47 5.60 7.97
N ALA A 31 -2.88 5.07 9.04
CA ALA A 31 -3.15 3.69 9.46
C ALA A 31 -4.65 3.47 9.75
N GLY A 32 -5.29 4.42 10.44
CA GLY A 32 -6.73 4.42 10.68
C GLY A 32 -7.57 4.42 9.40
N VAL A 33 -7.19 5.22 8.39
CA VAL A 33 -7.86 5.24 7.08
C VAL A 33 -7.79 3.86 6.41
N TYR A 34 -6.61 3.22 6.42
CA TYR A 34 -6.46 1.89 5.83
C TYR A 34 -7.21 0.81 6.61
N LEU A 35 -7.21 0.87 7.94
CA LEU A 35 -7.99 -0.06 8.78
C LEU A 35 -9.49 0.07 8.51
N GLU A 36 -10.02 1.29 8.40
CA GLU A 36 -11.43 1.49 8.08
C GLU A 36 -11.75 1.01 6.66
N GLY A 37 -10.93 1.35 5.67
CA GLY A 37 -11.12 0.84 4.30
C GLY A 37 -11.08 -0.69 4.22
N TYR A 38 -10.22 -1.33 5.01
CA TYR A 38 -10.17 -2.79 5.15
C TYR A 38 -11.47 -3.36 5.75
N ARG A 39 -11.98 -2.75 6.82
CA ARG A 39 -13.26 -3.16 7.44
C ARG A 39 -14.44 -3.04 6.48
N GLN A 40 -14.38 -2.10 5.56
CA GLN A 40 -15.37 -1.90 4.49
C GLN A 40 -15.16 -2.83 3.28
N GLY A 41 -14.10 -3.63 3.28
CA GLY A 41 -13.79 -4.55 2.18
C GLY A 41 -13.35 -3.85 0.89
N LEU A 42 -12.78 -2.64 0.97
CA LEU A 42 -12.42 -1.83 -0.19
C LEU A 42 -10.98 -2.11 -0.67
N PRO A 43 -10.69 -2.06 -1.98
CA PRO A 43 -9.33 -1.98 -2.49
C PRO A 43 -8.61 -0.72 -1.98
N LEU A 44 -7.41 -0.88 -1.43
CA LEU A 44 -6.63 0.17 -0.78
C LEU A 44 -5.35 0.45 -1.57
N VAL A 45 -5.10 1.70 -1.92
CA VAL A 45 -3.95 2.06 -2.76
C VAL A 45 -2.91 2.82 -1.94
N LEU A 46 -1.66 2.36 -2.01
CA LEU A 46 -0.50 3.00 -1.39
C LEU A 46 0.06 4.09 -2.28
N ASP A 47 0.53 5.17 -1.65
CA ASP A 47 1.25 6.27 -2.28
C ASP A 47 2.77 6.09 -2.10
N GLY A 48 3.48 7.10 -1.59
CA GLY A 48 4.90 7.07 -1.33
C GLY A 48 5.26 6.68 0.11
N PHE A 49 6.52 6.91 0.47
CA PHE A 49 7.12 6.43 1.73
C PHE A 49 6.32 6.74 3.02
N PRO A 50 5.87 7.98 3.30
CA PRO A 50 5.14 8.25 4.55
C PRO A 50 3.80 7.51 4.61
N VAL A 51 3.05 7.49 3.50
CA VAL A 51 1.76 6.80 3.42
C VAL A 51 1.96 5.29 3.61
N SER A 52 2.96 4.72 2.96
CA SER A 52 3.31 3.31 3.11
C SER A 52 3.79 2.96 4.52
N ALA A 53 4.41 3.89 5.26
CA ALA A 53 4.74 3.68 6.67
C ALA A 53 3.48 3.60 7.56
N GLY A 54 2.46 4.43 7.30
CA GLY A 54 1.15 4.32 7.95
C GLY A 54 0.44 3.00 7.61
N ALA A 55 0.51 2.56 6.35
CA ALA A 55 -0.03 1.26 5.95
C ALA A 55 0.71 0.08 6.61
N LEU A 56 2.03 0.20 6.80
CA LEU A 56 2.80 -0.81 7.51
C LEU A 56 2.34 -0.94 8.97
N LEU A 57 2.05 0.19 9.64
CA LEU A 57 1.43 0.16 10.96
C LEU A 57 0.06 -0.53 10.94
N ALA A 58 -0.80 -0.18 9.97
CA ALA A 58 -2.11 -0.83 9.82
C ALA A 58 -2.00 -2.34 9.62
N TYR A 59 -1.06 -2.80 8.78
CA TYR A 59 -0.76 -4.22 8.58
C TYR A 59 -0.23 -4.91 9.85
N ARG A 60 0.59 -4.22 10.65
CA ARG A 60 1.07 -4.78 11.93
C ARG A 60 -0.05 -4.94 12.96
N LEU A 61 -1.08 -4.11 12.90
CA LEU A 61 -2.27 -4.21 13.74
C LEU A 61 -3.23 -5.29 13.22
N GLU A 62 -3.46 -5.33 11.91
CA GLU A 62 -4.38 -6.25 11.24
C GLU A 62 -3.70 -6.92 10.04
N PRO A 63 -3.08 -8.11 10.20
CA PRO A 63 -2.32 -8.76 9.13
C PRO A 63 -3.13 -9.06 7.85
N GLY A 64 -4.44 -9.31 8.00
CA GLY A 64 -5.34 -9.58 6.87
C GLY A 64 -5.53 -8.39 5.92
N LEU A 65 -5.20 -7.17 6.36
CA LEU A 65 -5.28 -5.95 5.55
C LEU A 65 -4.40 -6.02 4.30
N LYS A 66 -3.32 -6.80 4.33
CA LYS A 66 -2.39 -6.97 3.20
C LYS A 66 -3.11 -7.39 1.91
N GLU A 67 -4.12 -8.24 2.00
CA GLU A 67 -4.85 -8.76 0.83
C GLU A 67 -5.69 -7.69 0.11
N TYR A 68 -5.83 -6.52 0.72
CA TYR A 68 -6.56 -5.37 0.16
C TYR A 68 -5.63 -4.29 -0.38
N LEU A 69 -4.32 -4.40 -0.15
CA LEU A 69 -3.34 -3.38 -0.54
C LEU A 69 -2.87 -3.53 -1.98
N PHE A 70 -2.80 -2.39 -2.68
CA PHE A 70 -2.20 -2.22 -3.99
C PHE A 70 -1.11 -1.15 -3.91
N ALA A 71 0.10 -1.46 -4.37
CA ALA A 71 1.17 -0.48 -4.43
C ALA A 71 1.01 0.43 -5.65
N GLY A 72 0.59 1.68 -5.44
CA GLY A 72 0.33 2.62 -6.54
C GLY A 72 1.58 2.92 -7.35
N HIS A 73 2.68 3.27 -6.68
CA HIS A 73 3.97 3.50 -7.33
C HIS A 73 5.16 3.15 -6.44
N LEU A 74 6.35 3.06 -7.05
CA LEU A 74 7.62 3.16 -6.35
C LEU A 74 8.02 4.64 -6.27
N SER A 75 8.25 5.12 -5.05
CA SER A 75 8.71 6.48 -4.82
C SER A 75 10.25 6.52 -4.79
N ARG A 76 10.82 7.72 -4.98
CA ARG A 76 12.28 7.90 -5.02
C ARG A 76 12.94 7.74 -3.65
N GLU A 77 12.17 7.81 -2.56
CA GLU A 77 12.66 7.61 -1.20
C GLU A 77 13.18 6.18 -1.02
N PRO A 78 14.47 5.98 -0.67
CA PRO A 78 15.08 4.65 -0.59
C PRO A 78 14.34 3.68 0.35
N GLY A 79 13.73 4.23 1.41
CA GLY A 79 12.97 3.46 2.40
C GLY A 79 11.72 2.79 1.84
N HIS A 80 11.14 3.31 0.74
CA HIS A 80 9.87 2.82 0.23
C HIS A 80 9.95 1.39 -0.28
N ARG A 81 11.05 1.04 -0.97
CA ARG A 81 11.28 -0.34 -1.45
C ARG A 81 11.20 -1.37 -0.32
N TYR A 82 11.84 -1.09 0.81
CA TYR A 82 11.83 -2.01 1.95
C TYR A 82 10.44 -2.19 2.55
N ILE A 83 9.61 -1.16 2.54
CA ILE A 83 8.21 -1.28 3.00
C ILE A 83 7.41 -2.16 2.02
N LEU A 84 7.55 -1.94 0.71
CA LEU A 84 6.86 -2.76 -0.29
C LEU A 84 7.31 -4.23 -0.24
N GLU A 85 8.60 -4.49 -0.03
CA GLU A 85 9.13 -5.84 0.18
C GLU A 85 8.56 -6.48 1.44
N ALA A 86 8.51 -5.75 2.56
CA ALA A 86 7.92 -6.24 3.81
C ALA A 86 6.42 -6.55 3.69
N LEU A 87 5.70 -5.77 2.87
CA LEU A 87 4.29 -6.01 2.55
C LEU A 87 4.12 -7.06 1.43
N GLY A 88 5.18 -7.42 0.70
CA GLY A 88 5.12 -8.33 -0.44
C GLY A 88 4.34 -7.76 -1.63
N LEU A 89 4.43 -6.45 -1.88
CA LEU A 89 3.68 -5.75 -2.92
C LEU A 89 4.58 -5.33 -4.09
N ARG A 90 4.07 -5.49 -5.31
CA ARG A 90 4.72 -5.00 -6.53
C ARG A 90 4.11 -3.64 -6.91
N PRO A 91 4.92 -2.58 -7.09
CA PRO A 91 4.41 -1.27 -7.52
C PRO A 91 3.85 -1.35 -8.96
N LEU A 92 2.73 -0.66 -9.20
CA LEU A 92 2.12 -0.55 -10.53
C LEU A 92 2.87 0.44 -11.42
N LEU A 93 3.42 1.50 -10.83
CA LEU A 93 4.12 2.57 -11.52
C LEU A 93 5.54 2.76 -10.95
N ASP A 94 6.50 3.12 -11.81
CA ASP A 94 7.81 3.63 -11.41
C ASP A 94 8.11 4.86 -12.26
N LEU A 95 7.82 6.03 -11.71
CA LEU A 95 7.88 7.33 -12.41
C LEU A 95 8.85 8.30 -11.71
N HIS A 96 9.70 7.78 -10.81
CA HIS A 96 10.63 8.58 -10.00
C HIS A 96 9.99 9.74 -9.20
N LEU A 97 8.74 9.57 -8.76
CA LEU A 97 8.01 10.57 -7.96
C LEU A 97 8.53 10.65 -6.52
N ALA A 98 8.44 11.85 -5.91
CA ALA A 98 8.92 12.14 -4.56
C ALA A 98 8.08 13.24 -3.86
N LEU A 99 6.83 13.43 -4.27
CA LEU A 99 5.94 14.48 -3.74
C LEU A 99 5.16 14.00 -2.51
N GLY A 100 4.57 12.81 -2.60
CA GLY A 100 3.62 12.33 -1.60
C GLY A 100 2.19 12.80 -1.91
N GLU A 101 1.45 13.21 -0.88
CA GLU A 101 0.08 13.75 -0.97
C GLU A 101 -0.97 12.79 -1.58
N GLY A 102 -0.64 11.51 -1.71
CA GLY A 102 -1.52 10.54 -2.39
C GLY A 102 -1.38 10.55 -3.92
N THR A 103 -0.44 11.32 -4.47
CA THR A 103 -0.32 11.53 -5.93
C THR A 103 -0.07 10.25 -6.71
N GLY A 104 0.87 9.41 -6.29
CA GLY A 104 1.15 8.11 -6.90
C GLY A 104 0.01 7.10 -6.70
N ALA A 105 -0.68 7.13 -5.55
CA ALA A 105 -1.86 6.31 -5.33
C ALA A 105 -3.00 6.67 -6.30
N VAL A 106 -3.30 7.97 -6.43
CA VAL A 106 -4.37 8.46 -7.32
C VAL A 106 -4.03 8.22 -8.79
N LEU A 107 -2.77 8.43 -9.20
CA LEU A 107 -2.29 8.14 -10.55
C LEU A 107 -2.43 6.66 -10.94
N ALA A 108 -2.38 5.74 -9.97
CA ALA A 108 -2.53 4.31 -10.22
C ALA A 108 -4.00 3.86 -10.34
N MET A 109 -4.98 4.66 -9.89
CA MET A 109 -6.39 4.27 -9.92
C MET A 109 -6.93 3.91 -11.32
N PRO A 110 -6.59 4.63 -12.41
CA PRO A 110 -6.98 4.23 -13.76
C PRO A 110 -6.50 2.83 -14.14
N LEU A 111 -5.29 2.41 -13.69
CA LEU A 111 -4.77 1.07 -13.96
C LEU A 111 -5.59 -0.01 -13.23
N LEU A 112 -5.97 0.25 -11.97
CA LEU A 112 -6.84 -0.67 -11.22
C LEU A 112 -8.22 -0.81 -11.87
N ARG A 113 -8.80 0.31 -12.34
CA ARG A 113 -10.05 0.28 -13.11
C ARG A 113 -9.89 -0.52 -14.40
N ALA A 114 -8.81 -0.30 -15.14
CA ALA A 114 -8.53 -1.05 -16.37
C ALA A 114 -8.36 -2.55 -16.08
N ALA A 115 -7.64 -2.92 -15.02
CA ALA A 115 -7.45 -4.31 -14.60
C ALA A 115 -8.80 -4.99 -14.27
N ALA A 116 -9.69 -4.30 -13.55
CA ALA A 116 -11.03 -4.82 -13.27
C ALA A 116 -11.85 -5.05 -14.55
N ARG A 117 -11.65 -4.23 -15.59
CA ARG A 117 -12.33 -4.39 -16.88
C ARG A 117 -11.89 -5.63 -17.67
N ILE A 118 -10.73 -6.22 -17.37
CA ILE A 118 -10.23 -7.42 -18.07
C ILE A 118 -11.21 -8.59 -17.90
N LEU A 119 -11.82 -8.74 -16.72
CA LEU A 119 -12.82 -9.79 -16.46
C LEU A 119 -14.12 -9.62 -17.27
N HIS A 120 -14.30 -8.49 -17.96
CA HIS A 120 -15.43 -8.23 -18.84
C HIS A 120 -15.09 -8.42 -20.32
N MET A 121 -13.88 -8.87 -20.65
CA MET A 121 -13.57 -9.29 -22.01
C MET A 121 -14.31 -10.58 -22.33
N ALA A 122 -14.77 -10.69 -23.57
CA ALA A 122 -15.37 -11.93 -24.07
C ALA A 122 -14.35 -13.07 -23.98
N THR A 123 -14.83 -14.25 -23.57
CA THR A 123 -14.10 -15.51 -23.72
C THR A 123 -13.96 -15.88 -25.20
N PHE A 124 -13.09 -16.84 -25.52
CA PHE A 124 -12.95 -17.30 -26.91
C PHE A 124 -14.26 -17.83 -27.51
N GLU A 125 -15.05 -18.54 -26.70
CA GLU A 125 -16.37 -19.05 -27.09
C GLU A 125 -17.34 -17.90 -27.41
N GLU A 126 -17.46 -16.91 -26.53
CA GLU A 126 -18.33 -15.75 -26.73
C GLU A 126 -17.93 -14.90 -27.95
N ALA A 127 -16.62 -14.82 -28.23
CA ALA A 127 -16.09 -14.07 -29.36
C ALA A 127 -16.08 -14.86 -30.69
N GLY A 128 -16.45 -16.15 -30.67
CA GLY A 128 -16.41 -17.02 -31.85
C GLY A 128 -15.00 -17.24 -32.40
N VAL A 129 -13.97 -17.19 -31.55
CA VAL A 129 -12.57 -17.39 -31.94
C VAL A 129 -12.23 -18.88 -31.80
N SER A 130 -11.79 -19.51 -32.89
CA SER A 130 -11.40 -20.93 -32.87
C SER A 130 -10.07 -21.13 -32.16
N ASP A 131 -9.97 -22.15 -31.29
CA ASP A 131 -8.77 -22.58 -30.55
C ASP A 131 -7.59 -23.09 -31.43
N ARG A 132 -7.56 -22.76 -32.73
CA ARG A 132 -6.47 -23.17 -33.62
C ARG A 132 -5.27 -22.23 -33.47
N GLN A 133 -4.43 -22.54 -32.48
CA GLN A 133 -2.99 -22.36 -32.55
C GLN A 133 -2.30 -23.71 -32.34
#